data_AF-A0A960AVM7-F1
#
_entry.id   AF-A0A960AVM7-F1
#
_cell.length_a   1.000
_cell.length_b   1.000
_cell.length_c   1.000
_cell.angle_alpha   90.00
_cell.angle_beta   90.00
_cell.angle_gamma   90.00
#
_symmetry.space_group_name_H-M   'P 1'
#
loop_
_entity.id
_entity.type
_entity.pdbx_description
1 polymer ?
#
loop_
_entity_poly.entity_id
_entity_poly.type
_entity_poly.pdbx_seq_one_letter_code
_entity_poly.pdbx_strand_id
1 'polypeptide(L)'
;MTTFQEVPALLAELSLDDLRILRHHLSDEESRVSYWRRLFQARLDMLSRGNEVDTADVRSALQEVSSAPRRWQALGLHPADIDTSMPEAHSLWSQVVDPDDEEQCAAYTALLQAMEQSLSTNRRALHRQIDAVTAELIARYRTNPALALTALPTQRRNA
;
A
#
# COMPACT_ATOMS: atom_id res chain seq x y z
N MET A 1 -15.31 13.55 -14.65
CA MET A 1 -15.37 12.16 -14.17
C MET A 1 -14.95 11.28 -15.33
N THR A 2 -13.65 10.97 -15.43
CA THR A 2 -13.12 10.04 -16.43
C THR A 2 -13.67 8.65 -16.10
N THR A 3 -14.40 8.05 -17.03
CA THR A 3 -14.98 6.72 -16.80
C THR A 3 -13.89 5.66 -16.91
N PHE A 4 -14.00 4.55 -16.18
CA PHE A 4 -12.99 3.47 -16.17
C PHE A 4 -12.69 2.90 -17.58
N GLN A 5 -13.58 3.15 -18.55
CA GLN A 5 -13.46 2.72 -19.94
C GLN A 5 -12.48 3.58 -20.78
N GLU A 6 -12.15 4.79 -20.33
CA GLU A 6 -11.24 5.72 -21.04
C GLU A 6 -9.77 5.57 -20.59
N VAL A 7 -9.55 4.86 -19.48
CA VAL A 7 -8.22 4.70 -18.86
C VAL A 7 -7.21 4.09 -19.85
N PRO A 8 -7.52 3.05 -20.65
CA PRO A 8 -6.54 2.48 -21.58
C PRO A 8 -6.13 3.46 -22.69
N ALA A 9 -7.05 4.27 -23.20
CA ALA A 9 -6.77 5.24 -24.25
C ALA A 9 -5.87 6.38 -23.73
N LEU A 10 -6.14 6.88 -22.52
CA LEU A 10 -5.32 7.90 -21.88
C LEU A 10 -3.89 7.40 -21.59
N LEU A 11 -3.74 6.14 -21.18
CA LEU A 11 -2.42 5.55 -20.94
C LEU A 11 -1.62 5.37 -22.23
N ALA A 12 -2.28 5.11 -23.36
CA ALA A 12 -1.62 4.99 -24.65
C ALA A 12 -0.99 6.32 -25.13
N GLU A 13 -1.57 7.45 -24.74
CA GLU A 13 -1.06 8.79 -25.09
C GLU A 13 0.18 9.20 -24.27
N LEU A 14 0.40 8.60 -23.09
CA LEU A 14 1.54 8.91 -22.24
C LEU A 14 2.87 8.43 -22.85
N SER A 15 3.96 9.15 -22.58
CA SER A 15 5.30 8.69 -22.95
C SER A 15 5.70 7.46 -22.11
N LEU A 16 6.73 6.73 -22.56
CA LEU A 16 7.23 5.57 -21.81
C LEU A 16 7.73 5.97 -20.41
N ASP A 17 8.40 7.11 -20.30
CA ASP A 17 8.93 7.59 -19.02
C ASP A 17 7.80 8.07 -18.11
N ASP A 18 6.78 8.74 -18.66
CA ASP A 18 5.59 9.13 -17.89
C ASP A 18 4.84 7.92 -17.32
N LEU A 19 4.73 6.83 -18.09
CA LEU A 19 4.13 5.58 -17.58
C LEU A 19 4.96 4.96 -16.45
N ARG A 20 6.29 5.03 -16.52
CA ARG A 20 7.18 4.53 -15.46
C ARG A 20 7.04 5.37 -14.19
N ILE A 21 7.05 6.69 -14.33
CA ILE A 21 6.85 7.65 -13.24
C ILE A 21 5.47 7.42 -12.61
N LEU A 22 4.42 7.33 -13.42
CA LEU A 22 3.05 7.07 -12.94
C LEU A 22 2.97 5.73 -12.19
N ARG A 23 3.53 4.65 -12.73
CA ARG A 23 3.57 3.36 -12.04
C ARG A 23 4.28 3.43 -10.70
N HIS A 24 5.40 4.16 -10.63
CA HIS A 24 6.14 4.33 -9.40
C HIS A 24 5.30 5.07 -8.35
N HIS A 25 4.74 6.23 -8.70
CA HIS A 25 3.86 6.99 -7.80
C HIS A 25 2.68 6.16 -7.31
N LEU A 26 1.99 5.43 -8.20
CA LEU A 26 0.88 4.57 -7.79
C LEU A 26 1.31 3.47 -6.82
N SER A 27 2.54 2.96 -6.98
CA SER A 27 3.10 1.91 -6.10
C SER A 27 3.49 2.47 -4.73
N ASP A 28 3.99 3.71 -4.68
CA ASP A 28 4.30 4.41 -3.42
C ASP A 28 3.01 4.70 -2.64
N GLU A 29 1.99 5.20 -3.33
CA GLU A 29 0.64 5.41 -2.79
C GLU A 29 0.02 4.12 -2.26
N GLU A 30 0.10 3.02 -3.02
CA GLU A 30 -0.39 1.71 -2.58
C GLU A 30 0.34 1.23 -1.34
N SER A 31 1.66 1.41 -1.29
CA SER A 31 2.48 1.05 -0.13
C SER A 31 2.06 1.81 1.12
N ARG A 32 1.80 3.13 1.00
CA ARG A 32 1.29 3.98 2.08
C ARG A 32 -0.09 3.53 2.57
N VAL A 33 -1.02 3.25 1.67
CA VAL A 33 -2.36 2.76 2.01
C VAL A 33 -2.29 1.39 2.68
N SER A 34 -1.47 0.48 2.15
CA SER A 34 -1.28 -0.86 2.69
C SER A 34 -0.64 -0.85 4.09
N TYR A 35 0.26 0.09 4.37
CA TYR A 35 0.81 0.31 5.70
C TYR A 35 -0.28 0.65 6.73
N TRP A 36 -1.06 1.71 6.47
CA TRP A 36 -2.12 2.14 7.39
C TRP A 36 -3.23 1.11 7.56
N ARG A 37 -3.62 0.43 6.47
CA ARG A 37 -4.62 -0.64 6.53
C ARG A 37 -4.19 -1.76 7.48
N ARG A 38 -2.94 -2.22 7.39
CA ARG A 38 -2.40 -3.25 8.28
C ARG A 38 -2.35 -2.78 9.74
N LEU A 39 -2.01 -1.52 9.97
CA LEU A 39 -1.94 -0.94 11.31
C LEU A 39 -3.33 -0.91 11.97
N PHE A 40 -4.36 -0.49 11.22
CA PHE A 40 -5.74 -0.51 11.71
C PHE A 40 -6.28 -1.93 11.91
N GLN A 41 -5.98 -2.87 11.01
CA GLN A 41 -6.33 -4.28 11.21
C GLN A 41 -5.73 -4.83 12.50
N ALA A 42 -4.43 -4.61 12.74
CA ALA A 42 -3.78 -5.06 13.97
C ALA A 42 -4.44 -4.48 15.24
N ARG A 43 -4.85 -3.22 15.23
CA ARG A 43 -5.54 -2.61 16.37
C ARG A 43 -6.95 -3.15 16.56
N LEU A 44 -7.69 -3.40 15.49
CA LEU A 44 -9.00 -4.06 15.54
C LEU A 44 -8.89 -5.49 16.07
N ASP A 45 -7.86 -6.22 15.67
CA ASP A 45 -7.58 -7.58 16.16
C ASP A 45 -7.26 -7.57 17.66
N MET A 46 -6.49 -6.58 18.14
CA MET A 46 -6.22 -6.40 19.57
C MET A 46 -7.50 -6.07 20.36
N LEU A 47 -8.35 -5.17 19.85
CA LEU A 47 -9.60 -4.79 20.53
C LEU A 47 -10.62 -5.93 20.55
N SER A 48 -10.70 -6.72 19.47
CA SER A 48 -11.65 -7.84 19.37
C SER A 48 -11.27 -9.07 20.20
N ARG A 49 -9.98 -9.27 20.48
CA ARG A 49 -9.48 -10.38 21.33
C ARG A 49 -9.51 -10.06 22.83
N GLY A 50 -9.81 -8.83 23.23
CA GLY A 50 -9.80 -8.41 24.64
C GLY A 50 -8.42 -8.59 25.30
N ASN A 51 -8.35 -8.52 26.63
CA ASN A 51 -7.10 -8.73 27.40
C ASN A 51 -6.64 -10.20 27.44
N GLU A 52 -7.34 -11.10 26.75
CA GLU A 52 -7.11 -12.55 26.72
C GLU A 52 -6.19 -12.94 25.54
N VAL A 53 -5.17 -12.12 25.28
CA VAL A 53 -4.21 -12.39 24.22
C VAL A 53 -3.13 -13.32 24.76
N ASP A 54 -3.19 -14.60 24.37
CA ASP A 54 -2.09 -15.53 24.64
C ASP A 54 -0.85 -15.10 23.83
N THR A 55 0.31 -15.11 24.47
CA THR A 55 1.61 -14.77 23.86
C THR A 55 1.94 -15.62 22.62
N ALA A 56 1.34 -16.80 22.50
CA ALA A 56 1.42 -17.66 21.33
C ALA A 56 0.75 -17.03 20.08
N ASP A 57 -0.39 -16.36 20.27
CA ASP A 57 -1.16 -15.73 19.20
C ASP A 57 -0.48 -14.47 18.66
N VAL A 58 0.15 -13.67 19.54
CA VAL A 58 0.98 -12.53 19.13
C VAL A 58 2.17 -13.00 18.31
N ARG A 59 2.82 -14.09 18.72
CA ARG A 59 3.97 -14.66 18.01
C ARG A 59 3.57 -15.14 16.61
N SER A 60 2.41 -15.78 16.47
CA SER A 60 1.90 -16.23 15.18
C SER A 60 1.62 -15.05 14.23
N ALA A 61 0.90 -14.02 14.71
CA ALA A 61 0.61 -12.82 13.94
C ALA A 61 1.89 -12.07 13.50
N LEU A 62 2.89 -11.94 14.39
CA LEU A 62 4.17 -11.31 14.06
C LEU A 62 5.01 -12.14 13.06
N GLN A 63 4.93 -13.47 13.11
CA GLN A 63 5.62 -14.33 12.14
C GLN A 63 5.01 -14.19 10.74
N GLU A 64 3.69 -14.09 10.64
CA GLU A 64 2.97 -13.85 9.39
C GLU A 64 3.34 -12.48 8.79
N VAL A 65 3.39 -11.44 9.63
CA VAL A 65 3.87 -10.10 9.24
C VAL A 65 5.34 -10.12 8.83
N SER A 66 6.21 -10.96 9.43
CA SER A 66 7.63 -11.06 9.08
C SER A 66 7.91 -11.65 7.68
N SER A 67 6.91 -12.26 7.05
CA SER A 67 7.05 -12.86 5.72
C SER A 67 6.96 -11.85 4.57
N ALA A 68 6.16 -10.79 4.74
CA ALA A 68 6.01 -9.72 3.73
C ALA A 68 7.29 -8.86 3.54
N PRO A 69 8.05 -8.48 4.58
CA PRO A 69 9.30 -7.72 4.49
C PRO A 69 10.42 -8.41 3.70
N ARG A 70 10.45 -9.76 3.65
CA ARG A 70 11.56 -10.49 3.01
C ARG A 70 11.67 -10.23 1.52
N ARG A 71 10.54 -10.01 0.85
CA ARG A 71 10.51 -9.67 -0.59
C ARG A 71 11.03 -8.25 -0.85
N TRP A 72 10.81 -7.32 0.06
CA TRP A 72 11.27 -5.92 -0.05
C TRP A 72 12.73 -5.77 0.34
N GLN A 73 13.18 -6.47 1.39
CA GLN A 73 14.59 -6.53 1.79
C GLN A 73 15.48 -7.13 0.70
N ALA A 74 15.01 -8.15 -0.03
CA ALA A 74 15.75 -8.72 -1.17
C ALA A 74 15.92 -7.73 -2.34
N LEU A 75 15.10 -6.68 -2.40
CA LEU A 75 15.17 -5.60 -3.39
C LEU A 75 15.80 -4.31 -2.82
N GLY A 76 16.28 -4.33 -1.57
CA GLY A 76 16.85 -3.15 -0.90
C GLY A 76 15.83 -2.07 -0.54
N LEU A 77 14.53 -2.36 -0.61
CA LEU A 77 13.46 -1.44 -0.22
C LEU A 77 13.22 -1.57 1.28
N HIS A 78 13.56 -0.54 2.05
CA HIS A 78 13.32 -0.53 3.49
C HIS A 78 11.92 0.03 3.78
N PRO A 79 11.13 -0.56 4.69
CA PRO A 79 9.81 -0.01 5.06
C PRO A 79 9.85 1.45 5.56
N ALA A 80 10.99 1.92 6.07
CA ALA A 80 11.18 3.32 6.47
C ALA A 80 11.29 4.30 5.28
N ASP A 81 11.45 3.79 4.06
CA ASP A 81 11.48 4.61 2.84
C ASP A 81 10.05 4.87 2.31
N ILE A 82 9.04 4.21 2.88
CA ILE A 82 7.64 4.44 2.55
C ILE A 82 7.21 5.73 3.22
N ASP A 83 6.79 6.73 2.44
CA ASP A 83 6.08 7.87 2.98
C ASP A 83 4.79 7.38 3.66
N THR A 84 4.68 7.56 4.98
CA THR A 84 3.50 7.19 5.76
C THR A 84 2.60 8.39 6.07
N SER A 85 2.81 9.55 5.43
CA SER A 85 2.03 10.76 5.68
C SER A 85 0.57 10.58 5.28
N MET A 86 -0.29 10.38 6.28
CA MET A 86 -1.74 10.31 6.12
C MET A 86 -2.41 10.95 7.34
N PRO A 87 -2.64 12.28 7.32
CA PRO A 87 -3.07 13.04 8.50
C PRO A 87 -4.36 12.52 9.13
N GLU A 88 -5.32 12.11 8.31
CA GLU A 88 -6.61 11.53 8.75
C GLU A 88 -6.42 10.20 9.51
N ALA A 89 -5.58 9.30 8.98
CA ALA A 89 -5.27 8.04 9.64
C ALA A 89 -4.46 8.25 10.91
N HIS A 90 -3.48 9.17 10.88
CA HIS A 90 -2.69 9.52 12.04
C HIS A 90 -3.55 10.13 13.16
N SER A 91 -4.47 11.02 12.81
CA SER A 91 -5.38 11.65 13.78
C SER A 91 -6.23 10.58 14.48
N LEU A 92 -6.86 9.68 13.72
CA LEU A 92 -7.65 8.58 14.27
C LEU A 92 -6.80 7.62 15.12
N TRP A 93 -5.58 7.31 14.67
CA TRP A 93 -4.67 6.44 15.42
C TRP A 93 -4.23 7.05 16.75
N SER A 94 -4.01 8.36 16.80
CA SER A 94 -3.56 9.08 18.00
C SER A 94 -4.65 9.30 19.05
N GLN A 95 -5.90 8.98 18.74
CA GLN A 95 -7.00 9.11 19.71
C GLN A 95 -6.78 8.16 20.90
N VAL A 96 -6.86 8.74 22.09
CA VAL A 96 -6.85 8.04 23.37
C VAL A 96 -8.29 7.72 23.74
N VAL A 97 -8.55 6.46 24.06
CA VAL A 97 -9.86 5.94 24.44
C VAL A 97 -9.73 5.30 25.81
N ASP A 98 -10.69 5.58 26.69
CA ASP A 98 -10.76 4.94 28.00
C ASP A 98 -11.18 3.48 27.81
N PRO A 99 -10.34 2.49 28.18
CA PRO A 99 -10.66 1.08 28.02
C PRO A 99 -11.82 0.62 28.92
N ASP A 100 -12.14 1.36 29.99
CA ASP A 100 -13.22 1.02 30.91
C ASP A 100 -14.58 1.59 30.47
N ASP A 101 -14.60 2.45 29.44
CA ASP A 101 -15.82 2.98 28.83
C ASP A 101 -16.19 2.17 27.57
N GLU A 102 -17.13 1.25 27.74
CA GLU A 102 -17.63 0.37 26.66
C GLU A 102 -18.23 1.15 25.48
N GLU A 103 -18.90 2.28 25.73
CA GLU A 103 -19.54 3.08 24.68
C GLU A 103 -18.47 3.79 23.83
N GLN A 104 -17.47 4.39 24.48
CA GLN A 104 -16.33 4.99 23.78
C GLN A 104 -15.51 3.95 23.01
N CYS A 105 -15.30 2.76 23.59
CA CYS A 105 -14.60 1.67 22.92
C CYS A 105 -15.35 1.17 21.68
N ALA A 106 -16.67 1.01 21.78
CA ALA A 106 -17.51 0.61 20.65
C ALA A 106 -17.50 1.67 19.54
N ALA A 107 -17.64 2.95 19.88
CA ALA A 107 -17.59 4.05 18.93
C ALA A 107 -16.24 4.14 18.23
N TYR A 108 -15.15 4.01 18.97
CA TYR A 108 -13.80 4.01 18.40
C TYR A 108 -13.55 2.82 17.47
N THR A 109 -14.00 1.63 17.87
CA THR A 109 -13.89 0.42 17.03
C THR A 109 -14.64 0.61 15.70
N ALA A 110 -15.84 1.21 15.73
CA ALA A 110 -16.59 1.51 14.52
C ALA A 110 -15.85 2.51 13.59
N LEU A 111 -15.20 3.53 14.15
CA LEU A 111 -14.37 4.47 13.39
C LEU A 111 -13.17 3.78 12.75
N LEU A 112 -12.47 2.91 13.48
CA LEU A 112 -11.36 2.11 12.97
C LEU A 112 -11.79 1.21 11.82
N GLN A 113 -12.93 0.52 11.95
CA GLN A 113 -13.50 -0.32 10.88
C GLN A 113 -13.85 0.48 9.64
N ALA A 114 -14.46 1.65 9.80
CA ALA A 114 -14.80 2.53 8.67
C ALA A 114 -13.54 3.00 7.92
N MET A 115 -12.50 3.39 8.66
CA MET A 115 -11.23 3.80 8.06
C MET A 115 -10.52 2.63 7.36
N GLU A 116 -10.45 1.46 7.98
CA GLU A 116 -9.89 0.25 7.36
C GLU A 116 -10.61 -0.08 6.06
N GLN A 117 -11.94 -0.03 6.05
CA GLN A 117 -12.75 -0.33 4.87
C GLN A 117 -12.52 0.69 3.74
N SER A 118 -12.36 1.97 4.09
CA SER A 118 -11.99 3.03 3.15
C SER A 118 -10.63 2.74 2.51
N LEU A 119 -9.61 2.42 3.32
CA LEU A 119 -8.27 2.07 2.84
C LEU A 119 -8.28 0.80 1.99
N SER A 120 -9.04 -0.22 2.39
CA SER A 120 -9.25 -1.45 1.63
C SER A 120 -9.89 -1.19 0.26
N THR A 121 -10.79 -0.21 0.17
CA THR A 121 -11.40 0.23 -1.09
C THR A 121 -10.41 0.99 -1.96
N ASN A 122 -9.67 1.94 -1.38
CA ASN A 122 -8.63 2.69 -2.07
C ASN A 122 -7.54 1.75 -2.63
N ARG A 123 -7.02 0.83 -1.81
CA ARG A 123 -6.03 -0.17 -2.23
C ARG A 123 -6.49 -0.98 -3.45
N ARG A 124 -7.75 -1.40 -3.49
CA ARG A 124 -8.32 -2.11 -4.66
C ARG A 124 -8.41 -1.23 -5.91
N ALA A 125 -8.64 0.08 -5.75
CA ALA A 125 -8.59 1.01 -6.88
C ALA A 125 -7.15 1.22 -7.37
N LEU A 126 -6.20 1.39 -6.46
CA LEU A 126 -4.77 1.54 -6.77
C LEU A 126 -4.22 0.31 -7.50
N HIS A 127 -4.49 -0.91 -7.01
CA HIS A 127 -4.06 -2.13 -7.72
C HIS A 127 -4.60 -2.20 -9.14
N ARG A 128 -5.89 -1.87 -9.36
CA ARG A 128 -6.46 -1.84 -10.72
C ARG A 128 -5.75 -0.85 -11.63
N GLN A 129 -5.35 0.32 -11.11
CA GLN A 129 -4.60 1.31 -11.87
C GLN A 129 -3.16 0.85 -12.14
N ILE A 130 -2.48 0.28 -11.14
CA ILE A 130 -1.13 -0.30 -11.30
C ILE A 130 -1.14 -1.40 -12.35
N ASP A 131 -2.13 -2.28 -12.32
CA ASP A 131 -2.28 -3.38 -13.29
C ASP A 131 -2.48 -2.83 -14.70
N ALA A 132 -3.30 -1.80 -14.87
CA ALA A 132 -3.53 -1.16 -16.17
C ALA A 132 -2.24 -0.52 -16.73
N VAL A 133 -1.52 0.24 -15.92
CA VAL A 133 -0.23 0.85 -16.33
C VAL A 133 0.82 -0.22 -16.62
N THR A 134 0.87 -1.28 -15.80
CA THR A 134 1.80 -2.40 -15.98
C THR A 134 1.49 -3.17 -17.27
N ALA A 135 0.21 -3.38 -17.59
CA ALA A 135 -0.20 -4.02 -18.84
C ALA A 135 0.24 -3.21 -20.07
N GLU A 136 0.09 -1.88 -20.03
CA GLU A 136 0.55 -0.99 -21.10
C GLU A 136 2.08 -1.01 -21.25
N LEU A 137 2.83 -0.96 -20.15
CA LEU A 137 4.29 -1.11 -20.17
C LEU A 137 4.72 -2.45 -20.80
N ILE A 138 4.07 -3.55 -20.42
CA ILE A 138 4.32 -4.88 -20.99
C ILE A 138 4.01 -4.87 -22.49
N ALA A 139 2.89 -4.28 -22.92
CA ALA A 139 2.53 -4.18 -24.33
C ALA A 139 3.61 -3.44 -25.14
N ARG A 140 4.11 -2.31 -24.62
CA ARG A 140 5.21 -1.54 -25.26
C ARG A 140 6.51 -2.32 -25.33
N TYR A 141 6.88 -3.03 -24.27
CA TYR A 141 8.09 -3.87 -24.27
C TYR A 141 7.98 -5.08 -25.20
N ARG A 142 6.77 -5.64 -25.38
CA ARG A 142 6.55 -6.70 -26.37
C ARG A 142 6.70 -6.18 -27.80
N THR A 143 6.23 -4.96 -28.07
CA THR A 143 6.38 -4.31 -29.38
C THR A 143 7.83 -3.92 -29.66
N ASN A 144 8.54 -3.38 -28.67
CA ASN A 144 9.94 -3.02 -28.78
C ASN A 144 10.74 -3.42 -27.52
N PRO A 145 11.37 -4.61 -27.53
CA PRO A 145 12.13 -5.10 -26.39
C PRO A 145 13.32 -4.23 -25.99
N ALA A 146 13.90 -3.46 -26.92
CA ALA A 146 15.03 -2.57 -26.62
C ALA A 146 14.65 -1.47 -25.63
N LEU A 147 13.36 -1.10 -25.54
CA LEU A 147 12.87 -0.16 -24.55
C LEU A 147 13.09 -0.63 -23.11
N ALA A 148 13.12 -1.94 -22.84
CA ALA A 148 13.40 -2.46 -21.50
C ALA A 148 14.83 -2.15 -21.05
N LEU A 149 15.79 -2.12 -21.99
CA LEU A 149 17.20 -1.81 -21.69
C LEU A 149 17.39 -0.37 -21.20
N THR A 150 16.50 0.54 -21.58
CA THR A 150 16.54 1.94 -21.12
C THR A 150 16.22 2.10 -19.62
N ALA A 151 15.64 1.08 -18.99
CA ALA A 151 15.37 1.08 -17.55
C ALA A 151 16.57 0.64 -16.71
N LEU A 152 17.65 0.13 -17.34
CA LEU A 152 18.84 -0.28 -16.62
C LEU A 152 19.65 0.96 -16.19
N PRO A 153 20.14 1.01 -14.95
CA PRO A 153 21.01 2.09 -14.52
C PRO A 153 22.26 2.13 -15.41
N THR A 154 22.54 3.29 -16.01
CA THR A 154 23.78 3.50 -16.76
C THR A 154 24.93 3.44 -15.78
N GLN A 155 25.70 2.34 -15.80
CA GLN A 155 26.89 2.18 -14.98
C GLN A 155 27.83 3.36 -15.25
N ARG A 156 27.95 4.31 -14.31
CA ARG A 156 29.04 5.27 -14.32
C ARG A 156 30.33 4.48 -14.09
N ARG A 157 31.06 4.21 -15.18
CA ARG A 157 32.48 3.88 -15.10
C ARG A 157 33.18 5.12 -14.54
N ASN A 158 33.42 5.13 -13.23
CA ASN A 158 34.38 6.04 -12.62
C ASN A 158 35.75 5.68 -13.22
N ALA A 159 36.32 6.62 -13.98
CA ALA A 159 37.71 6.58 -14.44
C ALA A 159 38.61 7.23 -13.39
#